data_AF-A0A963H0M0-F1
#
_entry.id   AF-A0A963H0M0-F1
#
_cell.length_a   1.000
_cell.length_b   1.000
_cell.length_c   1.000
_cell.angle_alpha   90.00
_cell.angle_beta   90.00
_cell.angle_gamma   90.00
#
_symmetry.space_group_name_H-M   'P 1'
#
loop_
_entity.id
_entity.type
_entity.pdbx_description
1 polymer ?
#
loop_
_entity_poly.entity_id
_entity_poly.type
_entity_poly.pdbx_seq_one_letter_code
_entity_poly.pdbx_strand_id
1 'polypeptide(L)'
;KKASLYEAFPAGQARELARKLEFHYTPKHGSWLNIAEIELAVLSNMCLSQRIADKERLRCEVEANVTERNAKAMPVKWRFTAQDARRKLARLYPCVSG
;
A
#
# COMPACT_ATOMS: atom_id res chain seq x y z
N LYS A 1 0.73 7.34 -15.76
CA LYS A 1 1.49 7.33 -14.48
C LYS A 1 2.76 8.15 -14.53
N LYS A 2 3.80 7.80 -15.30
CA LYS A 2 4.98 8.70 -15.46
C LYS A 2 4.62 10.02 -16.16
N ALA A 3 3.68 9.99 -17.11
CA ALA A 3 3.16 11.19 -17.77
C ALA A 3 2.56 12.22 -16.80
N SER A 4 1.89 11.78 -15.73
CA SER A 4 1.33 12.69 -14.72
C SER A 4 2.40 13.50 -13.98
N LEU A 5 3.66 13.02 -13.94
CA LEU A 5 4.77 13.83 -13.41
C LEU A 5 5.11 15.00 -14.34
N TYR A 6 4.95 14.84 -15.66
CA TYR A 6 5.18 15.92 -16.63
C TYR A 6 4.00 16.91 -16.68
N GLU A 7 2.83 16.49 -16.23
CA GLU A 7 1.68 17.37 -16.02
C GLU A 7 1.86 18.23 -14.75
N ALA A 8 2.43 17.65 -13.68
CA ALA A 8 2.60 18.33 -12.40
C ALA A 8 3.91 19.13 -12.25
N PHE A 9 4.97 18.78 -12.99
CA PHE A 9 6.31 19.35 -12.82
C PHE A 9 6.96 19.74 -14.16
N PRO A 10 7.90 20.72 -14.15
CA PRO A 10 8.72 21.02 -15.33
C PRO A 10 9.45 19.77 -15.85
N ALA A 11 9.61 19.68 -17.18
CA ALA A 11 10.08 18.46 -17.84
C ALA A 11 11.41 17.89 -17.29
N GLY A 12 12.36 18.77 -16.93
CA GLY A 12 13.63 18.34 -16.32
C GLY A 12 13.43 17.62 -14.97
N GLN A 13 12.63 18.21 -14.08
CA GLN A 13 12.32 17.66 -12.76
C GLN A 13 11.46 16.39 -12.87
N ALA A 14 10.44 16.40 -13.74
CA ALA A 14 9.60 15.24 -14.01
C ALA A 14 10.43 14.03 -14.49
N ARG A 15 11.39 14.26 -15.41
CA ARG A 15 12.29 13.22 -15.91
C ARG A 15 13.18 12.65 -14.82
N GLU A 16 13.73 13.49 -13.95
CA GLU A 16 14.56 13.03 -12.85
C GLU A 16 13.78 12.15 -11.87
N LEU A 17 12.60 12.59 -11.45
CA LEU A 17 11.69 11.80 -10.60
C LEU A 17 11.29 10.49 -11.27
N ALA A 18 10.92 10.54 -12.56
CA ALA A 18 10.53 9.36 -13.32
C ALA A 18 11.66 8.32 -13.47
N ARG A 19 12.93 8.73 -13.41
CA ARG A 19 14.10 7.83 -13.42
C ARG A 19 14.35 7.16 -12.07
N LYS A 20 13.96 7.79 -10.97
CA LYS A 20 14.11 7.26 -9.60
C LYS A 20 12.98 6.29 -9.21
N LEU A 21 11.90 6.22 -10.00
CA LEU A 21 10.71 5.46 -9.69
C LEU A 21 10.55 4.22 -10.58
N GLU A 22 10.40 3.07 -9.93
CA GLU A 22 9.93 1.81 -10.51
C GLU A 22 8.46 1.60 -10.14
N PHE A 23 7.61 1.36 -11.13
CA PHE A 23 6.18 1.15 -10.90
C PHE A 23 5.86 -0.33 -10.94
N HIS A 24 5.53 -0.90 -9.78
CA HIS A 24 4.96 -2.23 -9.67
C HIS A 24 3.43 -2.11 -9.62
N TYR A 25 2.73 -2.81 -10.52
CA TYR A 25 1.28 -2.81 -10.55
C TYR A 25 0.74 -3.99 -9.75
N THR A 26 -0.15 -3.70 -8.81
CA THR A 26 -0.90 -4.74 -8.11
C THR A 26 -1.90 -5.38 -9.06
N PRO A 27 -2.11 -6.70 -8.98
CA PRO A 27 -3.14 -7.36 -9.77
C PRO A 27 -4.54 -6.83 -9.42
N LYS A 28 -5.45 -6.82 -10.40
CA LYS A 28 -6.82 -6.30 -10.24
C LYS A 28 -7.61 -6.93 -9.08
N HIS A 29 -7.34 -8.19 -8.75
CA HIS A 29 -7.98 -8.93 -7.65
C HIS A 29 -7.01 -9.24 -6.49
N GLY A 30 -5.90 -8.51 -6.41
CA GLY A 30 -4.84 -8.68 -5.40
C GLY A 30 -4.86 -7.58 -4.35
N SER A 31 -6.03 -7.03 -4.00
CA SER A 31 -6.15 -5.92 -3.04
C SER A 31 -5.55 -6.29 -1.67
N TRP A 32 -5.66 -7.57 -1.28
CA TRP A 32 -5.05 -8.12 -0.07
C TRP A 32 -3.51 -8.12 -0.04
N LEU A 33 -2.84 -7.83 -1.17
CA LEU A 33 -1.40 -7.56 -1.27
C LEU A 33 -1.07 -6.06 -1.25
N ASN A 34 -2.05 -5.19 -1.07
CA ASN A 34 -1.88 -3.75 -1.02
C ASN A 34 -1.39 -3.32 0.37
N ILE A 35 -0.23 -2.65 0.43
CA ILE A 35 0.32 -2.13 1.67
C ILE A 35 -0.64 -1.18 2.39
N ALA A 36 -1.44 -0.41 1.65
CA ALA A 36 -2.43 0.49 2.24
C ALA A 36 -3.53 -0.30 2.97
N GLU A 37 -4.00 -1.42 2.42
CA GLU A 37 -5.00 -2.27 3.07
C GLU A 37 -4.44 -2.97 4.33
N ILE A 38 -3.16 -3.35 4.31
CA ILE A 38 -2.47 -3.90 5.49
C ILE A 38 -2.42 -2.86 6.62
N GLU A 39 -2.01 -1.62 6.30
CA GLU A 39 -1.94 -0.55 7.30
C GLU A 39 -3.33 -0.14 7.82
N LEU A 40 -4.36 -0.14 6.96
CA LEU A 40 -5.75 0.08 7.38
C LEU A 40 -6.24 -1.02 8.34
N ALA A 41 -5.89 -2.29 8.09
CA ALA A 41 -6.24 -3.38 9.00
C ALA A 41 -5.53 -3.24 10.36
N VAL A 42 -4.27 -2.81 10.37
CA VAL A 42 -3.55 -2.52 11.62
C VAL A 42 -4.20 -1.37 12.38
N LEU A 43 -4.50 -0.26 11.70
CA LEU A 43 -5.20 0.88 12.29
C LEU A 43 -6.56 0.46 12.86
N SER A 44 -7.30 -0.37 12.13
CA SER A 44 -8.60 -0.90 12.57
C SER A 44 -8.48 -1.71 13.86
N ASN A 45 -7.48 -2.58 13.96
CA ASN A 45 -7.29 -3.45 15.13
C ASN A 45 -6.76 -2.70 16.35
N MET A 46 -5.88 -1.71 16.14
CA MET A 46 -5.19 -1.01 17.22
C MET A 46 -5.96 0.22 17.75
N CYS A 47 -6.58 0.98 16.85
CA CYS A 47 -7.13 2.30 17.15
C CYS A 47 -8.67 2.31 17.08
N LEU A 48 -9.24 1.57 16.12
CA LEU A 48 -10.68 1.62 15.81
C LEU A 48 -11.48 0.43 16.36
N SER A 49 -10.88 -0.37 17.26
CA SER A 49 -11.58 -1.48 17.94
C SER A 49 -12.58 -1.01 19.00
N GLN A 50 -12.64 0.30 19.27
CA GLN A 50 -13.55 0.95 20.20
C GLN A 50 -14.48 1.94 19.50
N ARG A 51 -15.62 2.23 20.13
CA ARG A 51 -16.51 3.30 19.66
C ARG A 51 -15.90 4.65 19.98
N ILE A 52 -15.75 5.50 18.97
CA ILE A 52 -15.27 6.88 19.11
C ILE A 52 -16.45 7.83 18.90
N ALA A 53 -16.65 8.74 19.86
CA ALA A 53 -17.88 9.52 19.97
C ALA A 53 -17.99 10.65 18.93
N ASP A 54 -16.85 11.21 18.51
CA ASP A 54 -16.80 12.36 17.61
C ASP A 54 -15.58 12.31 16.67
N LYS A 55 -15.65 13.14 15.63
CA LYS A 55 -14.66 13.17 14.55
C LYS A 55 -13.30 13.69 14.99
N GLU A 56 -13.26 14.63 15.92
CA GLU A 56 -11.98 15.22 16.35
C GLU A 56 -11.20 14.23 17.20
N ARG A 57 -11.89 13.50 18.09
CA ARG A 57 -11.28 12.40 18.82
C ARG A 57 -10.78 11.30 17.88
N LEU A 58 -11.53 10.96 16.84
CA LEU A 58 -11.08 10.01 15.81
C LEU A 58 -9.79 10.48 15.14
N ARG A 59 -9.72 11.76 14.77
CA ARG A 59 -8.52 12.34 14.14
C ARG A 59 -7.31 12.22 15.07
N CYS A 60 -7.43 12.63 16.32
CA CYS A 60 -6.34 12.57 17.30
C CYS A 60 -5.80 11.14 17.48
N GLU A 61 -6.69 10.16 17.62
CA GLU A 61 -6.30 8.75 17.81
C GLU A 61 -5.58 8.19 16.57
N VAL A 62 -6.09 8.50 15.37
CA VAL A 62 -5.47 8.09 14.11
C VAL A 62 -4.09 8.73 13.94
N GLU A 63 -3.97 10.03 14.21
CA GLU A 63 -2.69 10.76 14.10
C GLU A 63 -1.65 10.24 15.09
N ALA A 64 -2.05 9.97 16.34
CA ALA A 64 -1.16 9.38 17.34
C ALA A 64 -0.66 8.00 16.90
N ASN A 65 -1.55 7.14 16.40
CA ASN A 65 -1.18 5.80 15.91
C ASN A 65 -0.22 5.86 14.71
N VAL A 66 -0.53 6.71 13.72
CA VAL A 66 0.31 6.89 12.53
C VAL A 66 1.69 7.43 12.92
N THR A 67 1.75 8.39 13.85
CA THR A 67 3.02 8.96 14.35
C THR A 67 3.87 7.89 15.00
N GLU A 68 3.30 7.08 15.89
CA GLU A 68 4.02 5.99 16.56
C GLU A 68 4.52 4.93 15.57
N ARG A 69 3.69 4.54 14.59
CA ARG A 69 4.08 3.55 13.57
C ARG A 69 5.18 4.07 12.64
N ASN A 70 5.08 5.33 12.22
CA ASN A 70 6.10 5.98 11.40
C ASN A 70 7.44 6.06 12.15
N ALA A 71 7.42 6.34 13.46
CA ALA A 71 8.62 6.34 14.28
C ALA A 71 9.28 4.95 14.37
N LYS A 72 8.49 3.87 14.38
CA LYS A 72 8.99 2.49 14.37
C LYS A 72 9.57 2.06 13.01
N ALA A 73 9.14 2.70 11.92
CA ALA A 73 9.62 2.51 10.54
C ALA A 73 9.85 1.04 10.13
N MET A 74 8.94 0.14 10.54
CA MET A 74 9.11 -1.29 10.27
C MET A 74 8.73 -1.64 8.82
N PRO A 75 9.65 -2.18 8.01
CA PRO A 75 9.32 -2.59 6.66
C PRO A 75 8.37 -3.80 6.67
N VAL A 76 7.42 -3.81 5.74
CA VAL A 76 6.57 -4.98 5.51
C VAL A 76 7.43 -6.16 5.07
N LYS A 77 7.39 -7.23 5.84
CA LYS A 77 8.06 -8.50 5.51
C LYS A 77 7.16 -9.33 4.60
N TRP A 78 7.32 -9.15 3.30
CA TRP A 78 6.59 -9.91 2.29
C TRP A 78 6.97 -11.39 2.36
N ARG A 79 6.02 -12.24 2.74
CA ARG A 79 6.18 -13.71 2.75
C ARG A 79 5.39 -14.42 1.64
N PHE A 80 4.46 -13.71 1.01
CA PHE A 80 3.63 -14.26 -0.05
C PHE A 80 4.28 -14.02 -1.41
N THR A 81 4.60 -15.10 -2.13
CA THR A 81 5.31 -15.03 -3.41
C THR A 81 4.36 -15.17 -4.61
N ALA A 82 4.84 -14.79 -5.80
CA ALA A 82 4.10 -15.06 -7.04
C ALA A 82 3.84 -16.57 -7.25
N GLN A 83 4.74 -17.44 -6.77
CA GLN A 83 4.56 -18.89 -6.83
C GLN A 83 3.44 -19.35 -5.87
N ASP A 84 3.31 -18.72 -4.70
CA ASP A 84 2.19 -18.99 -3.79
C ASP A 84 0.87 -18.52 -4.40
N ALA A 85 0.86 -17.39 -5.13
CA ALA A 85 -0.30 -16.90 -5.87
C ALA A 85 -0.77 -17.94 -6.89
N ARG A 86 0.13 -18.43 -7.74
CA ARG A 86 -0.19 -19.42 -8.78
C ARG A 86 -0.70 -20.74 -8.20
N ARG A 87 -0.19 -21.16 -7.04
CA ARG A 87 -0.66 -22.37 -6.34
C ARG A 87 -2.02 -22.18 -5.67
N LYS A 88 -2.17 -21.14 -4.84
CA LYS A 88 -3.37 -20.94 -4.01
C LYS A 88 -4.54 -20.30 -4.77
N LEU A 89 -4.24 -19.52 -5.80
CA LEU A 89 -5.21 -18.79 -6.62
C LEU A 89 -5.14 -19.23 -8.09
N ALA A 90 -4.92 -20.52 -8.34
CA ALA A 90 -4.73 -21.08 -9.68
C ALA A 90 -5.82 -20.70 -10.70
N ARG A 91 -7.07 -20.56 -10.25
CA ARG A 91 -8.20 -20.10 -11.07
C ARG A 91 -8.06 -18.63 -11.53
N LEU A 92 -7.44 -17.78 -10.71
CA LEU A 92 -7.25 -16.34 -10.99
C LEU A 92 -5.89 -16.04 -11.63
N TYR A 93 -4.91 -16.91 -11.41
CA TYR A 93 -3.55 -16.80 -11.94
C TYR A 93 -3.15 -18.12 -12.61
N PRO A 94 -3.65 -18.41 -13.82
CA PRO A 94 -3.23 -19.59 -14.56
C PRO A 94 -1.70 -19.56 -14.78
N CYS A 95 -1.06 -20.72 -14.66
CA CYS A 95 0.33 -20.86 -15.06
C CYS A 95 0.43 -20.55 -16.55
N VAL A 96 1.03 -19.41 -16.90
CA VAL A 96 1.51 -19.17 -18.26
C VAL A 96 2.67 -20.14 -18.47
N SER A 97 2.41 -21.23 -19.21
CA SER A 97 3.46 -22.03 -19.82
C SER A 97 4.18 -21.11 -20.80
N GLY A 98 5.46 -20.84 -20.54
CA GLY A 98 6.37 -20.30 -21.54
C GLY A 98 6.76 -21.38 -22.53
#